data_AF-A0A4Y2JQI1-F1
#
_entry.id   AF-A0A4Y2JQI1-F1
#
_cell.length_a   1.000
_cell.length_b   1.000
_cell.length_c   1.000
_cell.angle_alpha   90.00
_cell.angle_beta   90.00
_cell.angle_gamma   90.00
#
_symmetry.space_group_name_H-M   'P 1'
#
loop_
_entity.id
_entity.type
_entity.pdbx_description
1 polymer ?
#
loop_
_entity_poly.entity_id
_entity_poly.type
_entity_poly.pdbx_seq_one_letter_code
_entity_poly.pdbx_strand_id
1 'polypeptide(L)' 'GAVGPEFILMDDNARPHRALLADEFLESEDIRRMDWPDRSPKLNPIEHVWDALGRAIANRNPLREPSRK' A
#
# COMPACT_ATOMS: atom_id res chain seq x y z
N GLY A 1 -13.66 -7.65 14.49
CA GLY A 1 -13.19 -7.46 13.10
C GLY A 1 -12.01 -6.51 13.11
N ALA A 2 -11.26 -6.40 12.00
CA ALA A 2 -10.08 -5.52 11.90
C ALA A 2 -10.42 -4.01 11.86
N VAL A 3 -11.69 -3.67 11.65
CA VAL A 3 -12.21 -2.29 11.65
C VAL A 3 -12.96 -2.04 12.95
N GLY A 4 -12.65 -0.92 13.60
CA GLY A 4 -13.24 -0.44 14.85
C GLY A 4 -12.99 1.07 15.01
N PRO A 5 -13.40 1.70 16.13
CA PRO A 5 -13.32 3.16 16.30
C PRO A 5 -11.91 3.77 16.12
N GLU A 6 -10.88 2.96 16.37
CA GLU A 6 -9.48 3.37 16.21
C GLU A 6 -8.86 2.94 14.88
N PHE A 7 -9.68 2.53 13.91
CA PHE A 7 -9.20 2.18 12.58
C PHE A 7 -8.67 3.43 11.85
N ILE A 8 -7.49 3.29 11.27
CA ILE A 8 -6.88 4.30 10.41
C ILE A 8 -6.49 3.62 9.10
N LEU A 9 -6.98 4.14 7.98
CA LEU A 9 -6.62 3.70 6.65
C LEU A 9 -5.19 4.13 6.33
N MET A 10 -4.34 3.16 6.01
CA MET A 10 -2.98 3.38 5.49
C MET A 10 -2.97 3.07 4.00
N ASP A 11 -2.83 4.11 3.17
CA ASP A 11 -2.66 3.98 1.72
C ASP A 11 -1.23 4.34 1.27
N ASP A 12 -0.98 4.22 -0.04
CA ASP A 12 0.30 4.45 -0.69
C ASP A 12 0.49 5.90 -1.19
N ASN A 13 -0.45 6.80 -0.88
CA ASN A 13 -0.51 8.16 -1.40
C ASN A 13 -0.47 8.23 -2.96
N ALA A 14 -0.91 7.18 -3.67
CA ALA A 14 -1.00 7.23 -5.13
C ALA A 14 -2.04 8.27 -5.58
N ARG A 15 -1.84 8.85 -6.78
CA ARG A 15 -2.72 9.91 -7.31
C ARG A 15 -4.22 9.57 -7.27
N PRO A 16 -4.68 8.35 -7.59
CA PRO A 16 -6.10 8.01 -7.48
C PRO A 16 -6.64 8.05 -6.05
N HIS A 17 -5.80 7.76 -5.06
CA HIS A 17 -6.17 7.76 -3.64
C HIS A 17 -6.30 9.19 -3.09
N ARG A 18 -5.70 10.16 -3.78
CA ARG A 18 -5.82 11.60 -3.50
C ARG A 18 -6.81 12.32 -4.41
N ALA A 19 -7.65 11.57 -5.11
CA ALA A 19 -8.76 12.16 -5.85
C ALA A 19 -9.81 12.70 -4.84
N LEU A 20 -10.44 13.83 -5.18
CA LEU A 20 -11.49 14.42 -4.35
C LEU A 20 -12.59 13.42 -3.99
N LEU A 21 -13.02 12.61 -4.96
CA LEU A 21 -14.04 11.57 -4.75
C LEU A 21 -13.63 10.54 -3.68
N ALA A 22 -12.33 10.20 -3.61
CA ALA A 22 -11.84 9.29 -2.59
C ALA A 22 -11.86 9.95 -1.22
N ASP A 23 -11.47 11.23 -1.13
CA ASP A 23 -11.49 11.99 0.13
C ASP A 23 -12.93 12.18 0.65
N GLU A 24 -13.88 12.55 -0.21
CA GLU A 24 -15.31 12.68 0.13
C GLU A 24 -15.90 11.36 0.65
N PHE A 25 -15.55 10.24 0.02
CA PHE A 25 -16.01 8.93 0.47
C PHE A 25 -15.48 8.60 1.87
N LEU A 26 -14.18 8.79 2.11
CA LEU A 26 -13.57 8.50 3.41
C LEU A 26 -14.19 9.35 4.53
N GLU A 27 -14.48 10.63 4.25
CA GLU A 27 -15.17 11.51 5.19
C GLU A 27 -16.61 11.02 5.48
N SER A 28 -17.36 10.61 4.45
CA SER A 28 -18.74 10.11 4.62
C SER A 28 -18.86 8.82 5.43
N GLU A 29 -17.81 8.00 5.41
CA GLU A 29 -17.74 6.72 6.13
C GLU A 29 -17.05 6.85 7.51
N ASP A 30 -16.68 8.07 7.92
CA ASP A 30 -15.92 8.35 9.15
C ASP A 30 -14.60 7.57 9.23
N ILE A 31 -13.95 7.37 8.07
CA ILE A 31 -12.69 6.65 7.96
C ILE A 31 -11.54 7.65 8.00
N ARG A 32 -10.80 7.63 9.11
CA ARG A 32 -9.55 8.40 9.24
C ARG A 32 -8.49 7.81 8.32
N ARG A 33 -7.83 8.65 7.52
CA ARG A 33 -6.64 8.28 6.73
C ARG A 33 -5.37 8.75 7.43
N MET A 34 -4.30 7.96 7.35
CA MET A 34 -2.99 8.36 7.83
C MET A 34 -2.39 9.47 6.95
N ASP A 35 -1.98 10.57 7.59
CA ASP A 35 -1.23 11.64 6.92
C ASP A 35 0.23 11.21 6.72
N TRP A 36 0.57 10.88 5.48
CA TRP A 36 1.94 10.57 5.08
C TRP A 36 2.67 11.85 4.65
N PRO A 37 3.92 12.09 5.08
CA PRO A 37 4.73 13.15 4.51
C PRO A 37 5.01 12.85 3.04
N ASP A 38 4.85 13.87 2.17
CA ASP A 38 5.22 13.78 0.77
C ASP A 38 6.65 13.26 0.64
N ARG A 39 6.82 12.17 -0.14
CA ARG A 39 8.08 11.40 -0.32
C ARG A 39 8.44 10.43 0.80
N SER A 40 7.45 9.78 1.40
CA SER A 40 7.66 8.59 2.26
C SER A 40 7.31 7.24 1.60
N PRO A 41 7.63 6.96 0.31
CA PRO A 41 7.28 5.68 -0.31
C PRO A 41 7.95 4.49 0.39
N LYS A 42 9.06 4.73 1.12
CA LYS A 42 9.77 3.71 1.90
C LYS A 42 9.04 3.25 3.16
N LEU A 43 7.99 3.95 3.60
CA LEU A 43 7.26 3.62 4.83
C LEU A 43 5.91 2.98 4.58
N ASN A 44 5.52 2.76 3.32
CA ASN A 44 4.25 2.14 3.01
C ASN A 44 4.28 0.64 3.39
N PRO A 45 3.44 0.18 4.34
CA PRO A 45 3.37 -1.23 4.71
C PRO A 45 3.01 -2.14 3.54
N ILE A 46 2.25 -1.64 2.55
CA ILE A 46 1.86 -2.37 1.34
C ILE A 46 3.10 -2.74 0.51
N GLU A 47 4.03 -1.80 0.31
CA GLU A 47 5.30 -2.05 -0.39
C GLU A 47 6.14 -3.12 0.31
N HIS A 48 6.20 -3.09 1.64
CA HIS A 48 6.95 -4.10 2.40
C HIS A 48 6.32 -5.50 2.23
N VAL A 49 4.99 -5.60 2.25
CA VAL A 49 4.30 -6.88 2.02
C VAL A 49 4.55 -7.37 0.59
N TRP A 50 4.51 -6.49 -0.42
CA TRP A 50 4.81 -6.86 -1.80
C TRP A 50 6.25 -7.34 -1.99
N ASP A 51 7.21 -6.67 -1.36
CA ASP A 51 8.63 -7.05 -1.38
C ASP A 51 8.88 -8.40 -0.70
N ALA A 52 8.25 -8.64 0.46
CA ALA A 52 8.29 -9.93 1.14
C ALA A 52 7.66 -11.05 0.29
N LEU A 53 6.53 -10.78 -0.36
CA LEU A 53 5.88 -11.71 -1.27
C LEU A 53 6.76 -12.00 -2.50
N GLY A 54 7.37 -10.96 -3.09
CA GLY A 54 8.30 -11.09 -4.21
C GLY A 54 9.49 -11.99 -3.87
N ARG A 55 10.10 -11.81 -2.70
CA ARG A 55 11.14 -12.71 -2.19
C ARG A 55 10.64 -14.14 -1.98
N ALA A 56 9.45 -14.31 -1.40
CA ALA A 56 8.89 -15.63 -1.18
C ALA A 56 8.63 -16.37 -2.51
N ILE A 57 8.18 -15.67 -3.54
CA ILE A 57 7.99 -16.22 -4.90
C ILE A 57 9.35 -16.58 -5.52
N ALA A 58 10.34 -15.67 -5.44
CA ALA A 58 11.69 -15.92 -5.95
C ALA A 58 12.35 -17.15 -5.29
N ASN A 59 12.17 -17.30 -3.98
CA ASN A 59 12.67 -18.46 -3.23
C ASN A 59 11.94 -19.77 -3.60
N ARG A 60 10.68 -19.70 -4.01
CA ARG A 60 9.90 -20.88 -4.46
C ARG A 60 10.23 -21.30 -5.89
N ASN A 61 10.74 -20.38 -6.72
CA ASN A 61 11.17 -20.68 -8.08
C ASN A 61 12.52 -20.02 -8.38
N PRO A 62 13.64 -20.63 -7.96
CA PRO A 62 14.96 -19.99 -8.00
C PRO A 62 15.52 -19.72 -9.40
N LEU A 63 14.81 -20.01 -10.51
CA LEU A 63 15.28 -19.69 -11.86
C LEU A 63 14.15 -19.33 -12.83
N ARG A 64 14.17 -18.08 -13.30
CA ARG A 64 14.56 -17.77 -14.68
C ARG A 64 15.31 -16.45 -14.66
N GLU A 65 16.63 -16.50 -14.62
CA GLU A 65 17.39 -15.39 -15.18
C GLU A 65 16.84 -15.12 -16.60
N PRO A 66 16.52 -13.88 -16.96
CA PRO A 66 16.29 -13.59 -18.36
C PRO A 66 17.62 -13.88 -19.07
N SER A 67 17.63 -14.81 -20.02
CA SER A 67 18.74 -14.89 -20.97
C SER A 67 18.92 -13.48 -21.55
N ARG A 68 20.02 -12.83 -21.15
CA ARG A 68 20.54 -11.64 -21.81
C ARG A 68 20.55 -11.94 -23.31
N LYS A 69 19.73 -11.20 -24.07
CA LYS A 69 19.97 -10.96 -25.48
C LYS A 69 20.66 -9.63 -25.61
#